data_AF-A0A834HIL6-F1
#
_entry.id   AF-A0A834HIL6-F1
#
_cell.length_a   1.000
_cell.length_b   1.000
_cell.length_c   1.000
_cell.angle_alpha   90.00
_cell.angle_beta   90.00
_cell.angle_gamma   90.00
#
_symmetry.space_group_name_H-M   'P 1'
#
loop_
_entity.id
_entity.type
_entity.pdbx_description
1 polymer ?
#
loop_
_entity_poly.entity_id
_entity_poly.type
_entity_poly.pdbx_seq_one_letter_code
_entity_poly.pdbx_strand_id
1 'polypeptide(L)'
;MVSRFALSFALTLVLSRIMSGMSKAKGVVNVQAMEEEVAEAGAEYVANLSSKFAQERGIFTVVVGAGSVIHTLRKLVEELYSKSVDWSKWQVFLMREWFH
;
A
#
# COMPACT_ATOMS: atom_id res chain seq x y z
N MET A 1 12.58 -43.27 12.24
CA MET A 1 11.81 -42.38 13.16
C MET A 1 12.42 -40.97 13.32
N VAL A 2 13.22 -40.47 12.36
CA VAL A 2 13.96 -39.18 12.47
C VAL A 2 13.47 -38.10 11.47
N SER A 3 12.80 -38.52 10.39
CA SER A 3 12.44 -37.64 9.26
C SER A 3 11.33 -36.61 9.56
N ARG A 4 10.38 -36.93 10.46
CA ARG A 4 9.25 -36.02 10.78
C ARG A 4 9.63 -34.89 11.74
N PHE A 5 10.61 -35.09 12.62
CA PHE A 5 11.08 -34.06 13.55
C PHE A 5 11.90 -32.98 12.84
N ALA A 6 12.77 -33.37 11.90
CA ALA A 6 13.57 -32.42 11.11
C ALA A 6 12.68 -31.52 10.24
N LEU A 7 11.62 -32.08 9.63
CA LEU A 7 10.69 -31.32 8.80
C LEU A 7 9.86 -30.32 9.63
N SER A 8 9.43 -30.71 10.83
CA SER A 8 8.71 -29.82 11.74
C SER A 8 9.60 -28.65 12.20
N PHE A 9 10.87 -28.90 12.50
CA PHE A 9 11.79 -27.87 12.97
C PHE A 9 12.16 -26.87 11.86
N ALA A 10 12.39 -27.39 10.64
CA ALA A 10 12.65 -26.56 9.47
C ALA A 10 11.45 -25.66 9.14
N LEU A 11 10.22 -26.17 9.23
CA LEU A 11 9.01 -25.40 8.98
C LEU A 11 8.83 -24.27 10.02
N THR A 12 9.05 -24.57 11.30
CA THR A 12 8.98 -23.56 12.37
C THR A 12 10.03 -22.46 12.20
N LEU A 13 11.25 -22.80 11.81
CA LEU A 13 12.32 -21.83 11.56
C LEU A 13 12.03 -20.94 10.34
N VAL A 14 11.47 -21.51 9.26
CA VAL A 14 11.06 -20.75 8.08
C VAL A 14 9.92 -19.79 8.43
N LEU A 15 8.90 -20.25 9.15
CA LEU A 15 7.78 -19.41 9.60
C LEU A 15 8.26 -18.29 10.55
N SER A 16 9.14 -18.60 11.51
CA SER A 16 9.70 -17.59 12.40
C SER A 16 10.52 -16.54 11.65
N ARG A 17 11.28 -16.93 10.61
CA ARG A 17 12.02 -15.99 9.75
C ARG A 17 11.08 -15.08 8.97
N ILE A 18 10.01 -15.62 8.40
CA ILE A 18 8.99 -14.85 7.67
C ILE A 18 8.33 -13.83 8.62
N MET A 19 7.93 -14.26 9.83
CA MET A 19 7.33 -13.36 10.83
C MET A 19 8.31 -12.28 11.31
N SER A 20 9.59 -12.62 11.49
CA SER A 20 10.62 -11.66 11.93
C SER A 20 10.95 -10.57 10.90
N GLY A 21 10.62 -10.80 9.62
CA GLY A 21 10.74 -9.80 8.55
C GLY A 21 9.59 -8.79 8.50
N MET A 22 8.51 -9.02 9.25
CA MET A 22 7.38 -8.11 9.34
C MET A 22 7.66 -7.07 10.43
N SER A 23 8.46 -6.05 10.10
CA SER A 23 8.72 -4.95 11.03
C SER A 23 7.41 -4.21 11.33
N LYS A 24 7.20 -3.80 12.59
CA LYS A 24 6.11 -2.86 12.92
C LYS A 24 6.34 -1.59 12.10
N ALA A 25 5.47 -1.34 11.14
CA ALA A 25 5.50 -0.10 10.37
C ALA A 25 5.40 1.09 11.33
N LYS A 26 6.40 1.97 11.30
CA LYS A 26 6.35 3.23 12.04
C LYS A 26 5.34 4.14 11.34
N GLY A 27 4.17 4.32 11.95
CA GLY A 27 3.15 5.23 11.43
C GLY A 27 3.66 6.68 11.45
N VAL A 28 3.60 7.36 10.31
CA VAL A 28 3.78 8.81 10.22
C VAL A 28 2.39 9.42 10.18
N VAL A 29 2.08 10.29 11.14
CA VAL A 29 0.80 11.01 11.19
C VAL A 29 1.04 12.44 10.75
N ASN A 30 0.33 12.87 9.71
CA ASN A 30 0.29 14.26 9.27
C ASN A 30 -1.11 14.82 9.54
N VAL A 31 -1.19 15.95 10.23
CA VAL A 31 -2.47 16.59 10.60
C VAL A 31 -2.60 17.88 9.80
N GLN A 32 -3.68 17.98 9.03
CA GLN A 32 -4.04 19.18 8.29
C GLN A 32 -5.27 19.85 8.92
N ALA A 33 -5.46 21.13 8.65
CA ALA A 33 -6.60 21.88 9.20
C ALA A 33 -7.87 21.68 8.37
N MET A 34 -7.72 21.46 7.07
CA MET A 34 -8.84 21.31 6.13
C MET A 34 -8.82 19.96 5.41
N GLU A 35 -10.00 19.45 5.05
CA GLU A 35 -10.13 18.19 4.31
C GLU A 35 -9.43 18.23 2.93
N GLU A 36 -9.45 19.40 2.28
CA GLU A 36 -8.80 19.60 0.97
C GLU A 36 -7.27 19.47 1.08
N GLU A 37 -6.67 20.03 2.13
CA GLU A 37 -5.23 19.90 2.41
C GLU A 37 -4.83 18.44 2.69
N VAL A 38 -5.72 17.67 3.35
CA VAL A 38 -5.53 16.23 3.54
C VAL A 38 -5.53 15.51 2.19
N ALA A 39 -6.45 15.89 1.30
CA ALA A 39 -6.58 15.28 -0.02
C ALA A 39 -5.36 15.58 -0.91
N GLU A 40 -4.88 16.82 -0.93
CA GLU A 40 -3.68 17.23 -1.67
C GLU A 40 -2.42 16.53 -1.15
N ALA A 41 -2.18 16.56 0.17
CA ALA A 41 -1.03 15.88 0.78
C ALA A 41 -1.08 14.36 0.57
N GLY A 42 -2.28 13.78 0.60
CA GLY A 42 -2.48 12.36 0.32
C GLY A 42 -2.18 12.00 -1.15
N ALA A 43 -2.61 12.83 -2.09
CA ALA A 43 -2.31 12.66 -3.50
C ALA A 43 -0.81 12.77 -3.79
N GLU A 44 -0.14 13.78 -3.25
CA GLU A 44 1.31 13.93 -3.39
C GLU A 44 2.05 12.72 -2.82
N TYR A 45 1.67 12.26 -1.63
CA TYR A 45 2.29 11.10 -1.00
C TYR A 45 2.14 9.83 -1.85
N VAL A 46 0.94 9.56 -2.37
CA VAL A 46 0.68 8.38 -3.22
C VAL A 46 1.40 8.50 -4.57
N ALA A 47 1.45 9.67 -5.19
CA ALA A 47 2.18 9.89 -6.44
C ALA A 47 3.68 9.62 -6.26
N ASN A 48 4.26 10.10 -5.17
CA ASN A 48 5.67 9.87 -4.83
C ASN A 48 5.96 8.37 -4.57
N LEU A 49 5.08 7.68 -3.85
CA LEU A 49 5.19 6.23 -3.63
C LEU A 49 5.07 5.46 -4.94
N SER A 50 4.10 5.82 -5.79
CA SER A 50 3.91 5.22 -7.10
C SER A 50 5.17 5.33 -7.93
N SER A 51 5.76 6.53 -8.05
CA SER A 51 6.99 6.73 -8.80
C SER A 51 8.14 5.88 -8.27
N LYS A 52 8.32 5.85 -6.95
CA LYS A 52 9.37 5.06 -6.30
C LYS A 52 9.24 3.56 -6.61
N PHE A 53 8.07 2.99 -6.39
CA PHE A 53 7.86 1.55 -6.61
C PHE A 53 7.76 1.18 -8.09
N ALA A 54 7.25 2.06 -8.93
CA ALA A 54 7.29 1.87 -10.38
C ALA A 54 8.73 1.83 -10.91
N GLN A 55 9.66 2.61 -10.34
CA GLN A 55 11.08 2.54 -10.68
C GLN A 55 11.75 1.28 -10.13
N GLU A 56 11.47 0.91 -8.87
CA GLU A 56 12.12 -0.24 -8.23
C GLU A 56 11.62 -1.60 -8.73
N ARG A 57 10.33 -1.71 -9.06
CA ARG A 57 9.62 -2.99 -9.29
C ARG A 57 8.87 -3.04 -10.62
N GLY A 58 8.80 -1.94 -11.36
CA GLY A 58 8.04 -1.83 -12.61
C GLY A 58 6.52 -1.81 -12.46
N ILE A 59 6.00 -2.04 -11.25
CA ILE A 59 4.56 -2.15 -10.94
C ILE A 59 4.29 -1.48 -9.59
N PHE A 60 3.16 -0.78 -9.51
CA PHE A 60 2.63 -0.22 -8.26
C PHE A 60 1.27 -0.82 -7.95
N THR A 61 1.15 -1.52 -6.82
CA THR A 61 -0.10 -2.13 -6.39
C THR A 61 -0.70 -1.33 -5.23
N VAL A 62 -1.96 -0.92 -5.38
CA VAL A 62 -2.70 -0.19 -4.35
C VAL A 62 -4.00 -0.91 -4.03
N VAL A 63 -4.32 -1.01 -2.73
CA VAL A 63 -5.62 -1.47 -2.25
C VAL A 63 -6.38 -0.27 -1.73
N VAL A 64 -7.52 0.03 -2.35
CA VAL A 64 -8.36 1.17 -1.99
C VAL A 64 -9.53 0.67 -1.17
N GLY A 65 -9.59 1.09 0.09
CA GLY A 65 -10.76 0.94 0.94
C GLY A 65 -11.87 1.91 0.53
N ALA A 66 -13.12 1.58 0.85
CA ALA A 66 -14.25 2.48 0.67
C ALA A 66 -14.20 3.64 1.69
N GLY A 67 -14.98 4.70 1.45
CA GLY A 67 -15.10 5.85 2.34
C GLY A 67 -14.23 7.05 1.94
N SER A 68 -13.72 7.78 2.93
CA SER A 68 -13.00 9.06 2.74
C SER A 68 -11.72 8.94 1.91
N VAL A 69 -11.12 7.75 1.85
CA VAL A 69 -9.93 7.46 1.02
C VAL A 69 -10.21 7.71 -0.46
N ILE A 70 -11.42 7.42 -0.94
CA ILE A 70 -11.80 7.68 -2.35
C ILE A 70 -11.81 9.18 -2.64
N HIS A 71 -12.20 10.02 -1.67
CA HIS A 71 -12.19 11.48 -1.84
C HIS A 71 -10.77 12.03 -1.94
N THR A 72 -9.86 11.52 -1.12
CA THR A 72 -8.43 11.86 -1.19
C THR A 72 -7.82 11.42 -2.53
N LEU A 73 -8.12 10.21 -3.00
CA LEU A 73 -7.57 9.70 -4.26
C LEU A 73 -8.14 10.39 -5.50
N ARG A 74 -9.31 11.07 -5.41
CA ARG A 74 -9.85 11.87 -6.52
C ARG A 74 -8.86 12.91 -7.01
N LYS A 75 -8.08 13.52 -6.09
CA LYS A 75 -7.06 14.53 -6.40
C LYS A 75 -5.97 14.01 -7.34
N LEU A 76 -5.64 12.71 -7.29
CA LEU A 76 -4.65 12.11 -8.19
C LEU A 76 -5.08 12.12 -9.67
N VAL A 77 -6.39 12.19 -9.93
CA VAL A 77 -6.95 12.22 -11.28
C VAL A 77 -7.04 13.65 -11.83
N GLU A 78 -6.86 14.67 -10.97
CA GLU A 78 -6.80 16.06 -11.40
C GLU A 78 -5.56 16.33 -12.27
N GLU A 79 -5.61 17.38 -13.10
CA GLU A 79 -4.64 17.62 -14.18
C GLU A 79 -3.18 17.70 -13.70
N LEU A 80 -2.97 18.14 -12.45
CA LEU A 80 -1.65 18.27 -11.85
C LEU A 80 -0.96 16.92 -11.62
N TYR A 81 -1.73 15.89 -11.25
CA TYR A 81 -1.20 14.57 -10.87
C TYR A 81 -1.44 13.51 -11.95
N SER A 82 -2.43 13.70 -12.82
CA SER A 82 -2.76 12.74 -13.88
C SER A 82 -1.62 12.52 -14.87
N LYS A 83 -0.75 13.53 -15.07
CA LYS A 83 0.42 13.44 -15.94
C LYS A 83 1.69 12.98 -15.22
N SER A 84 1.75 13.07 -13.89
CA SER A 84 2.93 12.67 -13.11
C SER A 84 2.93 11.20 -12.73
N VAL A 85 1.74 10.57 -12.72
CA VAL A 85 1.56 9.15 -12.40
C VAL A 85 1.57 8.31 -13.67
N ASP A 86 2.38 7.25 -13.67
CA ASP A 86 2.38 6.24 -14.74
C ASP A 86 1.28 5.20 -14.48
N TRP A 87 0.06 5.53 -14.92
CA TRP A 87 -1.14 4.69 -14.75
C TRP A 87 -1.02 3.30 -15.38
N SER A 88 -0.14 3.11 -16.36
CA SER A 88 0.06 1.79 -17.01
C SER A 88 0.65 0.75 -16.06
N LYS A 89 1.31 1.21 -14.98
CA LYS A 89 1.95 0.37 -13.98
C LYS A 89 1.09 0.13 -12.74
N TRP A 90 -0.09 0.74 -12.68
CA TRP A 90 -0.98 0.64 -11.53
C TRP A 90 -1.79 -0.65 -11.56
N GLN A 91 -1.80 -1.36 -10.43
CA GLN A 91 -2.72 -2.44 -10.15
C GLN A 91 -3.60 -2.04 -8.97
N VAL A 92 -4.87 -1.75 -9.25
CA VAL A 92 -5.82 -1.24 -8.27
C VAL A 92 -6.74 -2.37 -7.82
N PHE A 93 -6.73 -2.65 -6.52
CA PHE A 93 -7.67 -3.55 -5.87
C PHE A 93 -8.66 -2.74 -5.05
N LEU A 94 -9.94 -2.89 -5.36
CA LEU A 94 -11.01 -2.25 -4.58
C LEU A 94 -11.46 -3.24 -3.50
N MET A 95 -11.35 -2.85 -2.25
CA MET A 95 -11.98 -3.59 -1.17
C MET A 95 -13.49 -3.32 -1.24
N ARG A 96 -14.29 -4.38 -1.38
CA ARG A 96 -15.75 -4.29 -1.30
C ARG A 96 -16.17 -4.92 0.03
N GLU A 97 -16.73 -4.11 0.90
CA GLU A 97 -17.47 -4.60 2.06
C GLU A 97 -18.91 -4.90 1.61
N TRP A 98 -19.30 -6.16 1.66
CA TRP A 98 -20.71 -6.54 1.49
C TRP A 98 -21.46 -6.05 2.73
N PHE A 99 -22.50 -5.25 2.49
CA PHE A 99 -23.46 -4.73 3.46
C PHE A 99 -23.88 -5.76 4.52
N HIS A 100 -24.04 -5.29 5.77
CA HIS A 100 -24.91 -5.91 6.76
C HIS A 100 -26.30 -5.26 6.69
#